data_AF-A0A2H0K743-F1
#
_entry.id   AF-A0A2H0K743-F1
#
_cell.length_a   1.000
_cell.length_b   1.000
_cell.length_c   1.000
_cell.angle_alpha   90.00
_cell.angle_beta   90.00
_cell.angle_gamma   90.00
#
_symmetry.space_group_name_H-M   'P 1'
#
loop_
_entity.id
_entity.type
_entity.pdbx_description
1 polymer ?
#
loop_
_entity_poly.entity_id
_entity_poly.type
_entity_poly.pdbx_seq_one_letter_code
_entity_poly.pdbx_strand_id
1 'polypeptide(L)'
;RLVPIILTLQEGDSEKHMKYRWAGMIAFSWRVALKRTTFLTSISSYLENRAKSMGYRGPSVIIPNGVDVARFSAEVSEKKKDDLKKKLGKKKDDVFLITVSRLTAKNAINDIVSALYFLPDNIKLLILG
;
A
#
# COMPACT_ATOMS: atom_id res chain seq x y z
N ARG A 1 33.00 -8.18 -19.70
CA ARG A 1 31.81 -7.38 -20.09
C ARG A 1 30.91 -7.26 -18.86
N LEU A 2 30.51 -6.05 -18.46
CA LEU A 2 29.58 -5.88 -17.33
C LEU A 2 28.16 -6.22 -17.80
N VAL A 3 27.41 -6.99 -17.00
CA VAL A 3 26.01 -7.32 -17.25
C VAL A 3 25.12 -6.18 -16.73
N PRO A 4 24.20 -5.61 -17.52
CA PRO A 4 23.28 -4.57 -17.04
C PRO A 4 22.41 -5.05 -15.88
N ILE A 5 22.24 -4.20 -14.87
CA ILE A 5 21.39 -4.50 -13.70
C ILE A 5 20.13 -3.64 -13.77
N ILE A 6 18.97 -4.30 -13.79
CA ILE A 6 17.67 -3.66 -13.58
C ILE A 6 17.27 -3.90 -12.13
N LEU A 7 17.00 -2.83 -11.38
CA LEU A 7 16.53 -2.90 -10.01
C LEU A 7 15.09 -2.39 -9.91
N THR A 8 14.20 -3.21 -9.36
CA THR A 8 12.80 -2.84 -9.11
C THR A 8 12.58 -2.53 -7.65
N LEU A 9 12.07 -1.34 -7.33
CA LEU A 9 11.67 -0.97 -5.98
C LEU A 9 10.18 -1.25 -5.77
N GLN A 10 9.88 -2.23 -4.92
CA GLN A 10 8.49 -2.64 -4.60
C GLN A 10 8.08 -2.34 -3.15
N GLU A 11 9.05 -2.17 -2.24
CA GLU A 11 8.75 -2.03 -0.81
C GLU A 11 8.79 -0.58 -0.34
N GLY A 12 7.73 -0.17 0.38
CA GLY A 12 7.59 1.10 1.06
C GLY A 12 7.87 1.01 2.55
N ASP A 13 8.93 0.31 2.96
CA ASP A 13 9.34 0.28 4.37
C ASP A 13 9.53 1.71 4.90
N SER A 14 9.16 1.93 6.16
CA SER A 14 9.27 3.27 6.76
C SER A 14 10.73 3.71 6.78
N GLU A 15 10.99 5.01 6.66
CA GLU A 15 12.35 5.53 6.75
C GLU A 15 13.03 5.18 8.08
N LYS A 16 12.27 5.06 9.18
CA LYS A 16 12.79 4.65 10.48
C LYS A 16 13.31 3.21 10.45
N HIS A 17 12.60 2.29 9.79
CA HIS A 17 13.06 0.91 9.60
C HIS A 17 14.33 0.86 8.74
N MET A 18 14.50 1.74 7.75
CA MET A 18 15.69 1.73 6.90
C MET A 18 16.91 2.42 7.54
N LYS A 19 16.71 3.47 8.35
CA LYS A 19 17.78 4.25 8.97
C LYS A 19 18.40 3.57 10.21
N TYR A 20 17.62 2.83 10.99
CA TYR A 20 18.07 2.31 12.30
C TYR A 20 18.21 0.79 12.36
N ARG A 21 17.69 0.03 11.39
CA ARG A 21 17.93 -1.43 11.36
C ARG A 21 19.41 -1.71 11.03
N TRP A 22 20.00 -2.58 11.84
CA TRP A 22 21.40 -3.01 11.74
C TRP A 22 22.40 -1.85 11.68
N ALA A 23 22.21 -0.83 12.53
CA ALA A 23 23.11 0.33 12.62
C ALA A 23 23.36 1.04 11.27
N GLY A 24 22.37 1.03 10.35
CA GLY A 24 22.48 1.69 9.05
C GLY A 24 23.11 0.84 7.93
N MET A 25 23.44 -0.44 8.18
CA MET A 25 23.96 -1.34 7.14
C MET A 25 22.99 -1.55 5.97
N ILE A 26 21.67 -1.50 6.24
CA ILE A 26 20.64 -1.57 5.19
C ILE A 26 20.71 -0.33 4.27
N ALA A 27 20.89 0.87 4.85
CA ALA A 27 21.03 2.08 4.06
C ALA A 27 22.31 2.05 3.19
N PHE A 28 23.39 1.47 3.71
CA PHE A 28 24.62 1.26 2.95
C PHE A 28 24.44 0.26 1.79
N SER A 29 23.82 -0.90 2.04
CA SER A 29 23.58 -1.90 0.99
C SER A 29 22.71 -1.35 -0.13
N TRP A 30 21.69 -0.55 0.20
CA TRP A 30 20.87 0.17 -0.77
C TRP A 30 21.68 1.14 -1.62
N ARG A 31 22.56 1.94 -1.01
CA ARG A 31 23.45 2.85 -1.75
C ARG A 31 24.35 2.10 -2.72
N VAL A 32 24.90 0.95 -2.31
CA VAL A 32 25.74 0.11 -3.18
C VAL A 32 24.91 -0.48 -4.33
N ALA A 33 23.72 -1.00 -4.05
CA ALA A 33 22.82 -1.56 -5.06
C ALA A 33 22.42 -0.50 -6.09
N LEU A 34 22.02 0.69 -5.64
CA LEU A 34 21.64 1.81 -6.53
C LEU A 34 22.81 2.29 -7.38
N LYS A 35 24.03 2.35 -6.84
CA LYS A 35 25.23 2.71 -7.62
C LYS A 35 25.55 1.72 -8.74
N ARG A 36 25.19 0.44 -8.57
CA ARG A 36 25.42 -0.62 -9.56
C ARG A 36 24.24 -0.80 -10.53
N THR A 37 23.12 -0.12 -10.29
CA THR A 37 21.90 -0.24 -11.10
C THR A 37 22.09 0.52 -12.41
N THR A 38 21.85 -0.15 -13.53
CA THR A 38 21.86 0.44 -14.87
C THR A 38 20.53 1.13 -15.18
N PHE A 39 19.43 0.52 -14.75
CA PHE A 39 18.08 1.04 -14.98
C PHE A 39 17.18 0.72 -13.77
N LEU A 40 16.42 1.70 -13.31
CA LEU A 40 15.57 1.58 -12.13
C LEU A 40 14.10 1.54 -12.53
N THR A 41 13.35 0.59 -12.00
CA THR A 41 11.89 0.60 -12.03
C THR A 41 11.35 0.80 -10.62
N SER A 42 10.21 1.46 -10.49
CA SER A 42 9.56 1.67 -9.19
C SER A 42 8.05 1.68 -9.32
N ILE A 43 7.34 1.24 -8.28
CA ILE A 43 5.87 1.20 -8.31
C ILE A 43 5.20 2.55 -8.04
N SER A 44 5.96 3.57 -7.67
CA SER A 44 5.45 4.90 -7.36
C SER A 44 6.54 5.98 -7.44
N SER A 45 6.12 7.23 -7.62
CA SER A 45 7.01 8.41 -7.58
C SER A 45 7.71 8.55 -6.23
N TYR A 46 7.08 8.13 -5.13
CA TYR A 46 7.69 8.13 -3.80
C TYR A 46 8.96 7.29 -3.74
N LEU A 47 8.92 6.06 -4.26
CA LEU A 47 10.07 5.15 -4.25
C LEU A 47 11.16 5.61 -5.23
N GLU A 48 10.77 6.15 -6.38
CA GLU A 48 11.72 6.75 -7.33
C GLU A 48 12.48 7.92 -6.68
N ASN A 49 11.77 8.86 -6.06
CA ASN A 49 12.36 10.00 -5.38
C ASN A 49 13.24 9.58 -4.21
N ARG A 50 12.85 8.54 -3.47
CA ARG A 50 13.68 7.94 -2.43
C ARG A 50 14.99 7.42 -3.01
N ALA A 51 14.96 6.67 -4.11
CA ALA A 51 16.18 6.17 -4.77
C ALA A 51 17.11 7.32 -5.22
N LYS A 52 16.53 8.37 -5.82
CA LYS A 52 17.25 9.59 -6.23
C LYS A 52 17.91 10.28 -5.03
N SER A 53 17.20 10.40 -3.91
CA SER A 53 17.75 10.96 -2.66
C SER A 53 18.90 10.13 -2.07
N MET A 54 18.90 8.81 -2.32
CA MET A 54 19.96 7.88 -1.88
C MET A 54 21.16 7.81 -2.83
N GLY A 55 21.15 8.58 -3.93
CA GLY A 55 22.29 8.72 -4.84
C GLY A 55 22.14 8.03 -6.20
N TYR A 56 20.96 7.50 -6.53
CA TYR A 56 20.69 7.04 -7.90
C TYR A 56 20.67 8.22 -8.87
N ARG A 57 21.34 8.08 -10.01
CA ARG A 57 21.48 9.11 -11.06
C ARG A 57 21.23 8.60 -12.48
N GLY A 58 20.91 7.30 -12.61
CA GLY A 58 20.64 6.67 -13.91
C GLY A 58 19.20 6.88 -14.39
N PRO A 59 18.85 6.29 -15.55
CA PRO A 59 17.49 6.32 -16.08
C PRO A 59 16.51 5.55 -15.18
N SER A 60 15.28 6.05 -15.04
CA SER A 60 14.24 5.38 -14.27
C SER A 60 12.88 5.48 -14.94
N VAL A 61 11.98 4.56 -14.59
CA VAL A 61 10.58 4.59 -14.99
C VAL A 61 9.68 4.10 -13.86
N ILE A 62 8.48 4.69 -13.76
CA ILE A 62 7.45 4.26 -12.82
C ILE A 62 6.56 3.22 -13.52
N ILE A 63 6.47 2.03 -12.94
CA ILE A 63 5.60 0.93 -13.37
C ILE A 63 4.75 0.54 -12.16
N PRO A 64 3.53 1.10 -12.01
CA PRO A 64 2.65 0.79 -10.90
C PRO A 64 2.25 -0.70 -10.86
N ASN A 65 1.89 -1.19 -9.67
CA ASN A 65 1.30 -2.52 -9.56
C ASN A 65 -0.05 -2.57 -10.30
N GLY A 66 -0.27 -3.67 -11.03
CA GLY A 66 -1.54 -3.94 -11.70
C GLY A 66 -2.59 -4.53 -10.76
N VAL A 67 -3.84 -4.57 -11.23
CA VAL A 67 -4.96 -5.27 -10.60
C VAL A 67 -5.72 -6.06 -11.67
N ASP A 68 -6.23 -7.23 -11.32
CA ASP A 68 -7.09 -8.02 -12.21
C ASP A 68 -8.47 -7.36 -12.32
N VAL A 69 -8.63 -6.51 -13.34
CA VAL A 69 -9.85 -5.72 -13.52
C VAL A 69 -11.08 -6.62 -13.64
N ALA A 70 -10.99 -7.71 -14.41
CA ALA A 70 -12.12 -8.62 -14.63
C ALA A 70 -12.59 -9.26 -13.31
N ARG A 71 -11.65 -9.67 -12.45
CA ARG A 71 -11.98 -10.22 -11.13
C ARG A 71 -12.59 -9.19 -10.18
N PHE A 72 -12.08 -7.96 -10.16
CA PHE A 72 -12.50 -6.93 -9.21
C PHE A 72 -13.69 -6.08 -9.71
N SER A 73 -14.03 -6.14 -10.99
CA SER A 73 -15.26 -5.55 -11.56
C SER A 73 -16.38 -6.58 -11.75
N ALA A 74 -16.16 -7.84 -11.36
CA ALA A 74 -17.15 -8.89 -11.49
C ALA A 74 -18.43 -8.52 -10.73
N GLU A 75 -19.57 -8.60 -11.41
CA GLU A 75 -20.85 -8.31 -10.78
C GLU A 75 -21.16 -9.34 -9.69
N VAL A 76 -21.53 -8.83 -8.51
CA VAL A 76 -22.04 -9.65 -7.43
C VAL A 76 -23.57 -9.59 -7.50
N SER A 77 -24.22 -10.74 -7.55
CA SER A 77 -25.69 -10.82 -7.62
C SER A 77 -26.36 -10.10 -6.45
N GLU A 78 -27.49 -9.44 -6.71
CA GLU A 78 -28.25 -8.72 -5.68
C GLU A 78 -28.65 -9.63 -4.51
N LYS A 79 -29.03 -10.89 -4.79
CA LYS A 79 -29.29 -11.89 -3.76
C LYS A 79 -28.09 -12.06 -2.81
N LYS A 80 -26.88 -12.20 -3.35
CA LYS A 80 -25.66 -12.37 -2.55
C LYS A 80 -25.32 -11.11 -1.75
N LYS A 81 -25.58 -9.92 -2.31
CA LYS A 81 -25.44 -8.65 -1.58
C LYS A 81 -26.44 -8.59 -0.42
N ASP A 82 -27.70 -8.94 -0.64
CA ASP A 82 -28.74 -8.88 0.39
C ASP A 82 -28.54 -9.91 1.49
N ASP A 83 -28.11 -11.12 1.15
CA ASP A 83 -27.73 -12.14 2.13
C ASP A 83 -26.57 -11.65 3.02
N LEU A 84 -25.58 -10.98 2.42
CA LEU A 84 -24.48 -10.38 3.17
C LEU A 84 -24.94 -9.22 4.07
N LYS A 85 -25.79 -8.32 3.57
CA LYS A 85 -26.37 -7.23 4.36
C LYS A 85 -27.13 -7.76 5.57
N LYS A 86 -27.96 -8.80 5.38
CA LYS A 86 -28.70 -9.47 6.47
C LYS A 86 -27.76 -10.10 7.48
N LYS A 87 -26.75 -10.84 7.01
CA LYS A 87 -25.73 -11.47 7.87
C LYS A 87 -24.98 -10.45 8.72
N LEU A 88 -24.71 -9.27 8.17
CA LEU A 88 -24.04 -8.17 8.85
C LEU A 88 -25.00 -7.25 9.63
N GLY A 89 -26.29 -7.59 9.71
CA GLY A 89 -27.28 -6.81 10.46
C GLY A 89 -27.52 -5.40 9.92
N LYS A 90 -27.31 -5.17 8.62
CA LYS A 90 -27.48 -3.86 7.99
C LYS A 90 -28.93 -3.40 8.07
N LYS A 91 -29.18 -2.21 8.63
CA LYS A 91 -30.50 -1.59 8.67
C LYS A 91 -30.75 -0.72 7.44
N LYS A 92 -32.01 -0.34 7.26
CA LYS A 92 -32.40 0.71 6.33
C LYS A 92 -31.64 1.99 6.71
N ASP A 93 -31.11 2.69 5.72
CA ASP A 93 -30.34 3.94 5.86
C ASP A 93 -28.94 3.82 6.48
N ASP A 94 -28.52 2.63 6.93
CA ASP A 94 -27.12 2.42 7.31
C ASP A 94 -26.20 2.63 6.10
N VAL A 95 -25.02 3.21 6.33
CA VAL A 95 -23.92 3.29 5.36
C VAL A 95 -22.76 2.49 5.91
N PHE A 96 -22.21 1.58 5.11
CA PHE A 96 -21.03 0.80 5.52
C PHE A 96 -19.77 1.54 5.09
N LEU A 97 -18.99 1.98 6.08
CA LEU A 97 -17.60 2.39 5.89
C LEU A 97 -16.74 1.15 6.05
N ILE A 98 -15.95 0.77 5.05
CA ILE A 98 -15.15 -0.46 5.11
C ILE A 98 -13.66 -0.17 4.94
N THR A 99 -12.84 -0.81 5.76
CA THR A 99 -11.39 -0.88 5.57
C THR A 99 -10.97 -2.33 5.38
N VAL A 100 -10.12 -2.58 4.38
CA VAL A 100 -9.59 -3.91 4.06
C VAL A 100 -8.08 -3.85 4.04
N SER A 101 -7.43 -4.17 5.16
CA SER A 101 -5.97 -4.10 5.28
C SER A 101 -5.49 -4.82 6.55
N ARG A 102 -4.21 -5.25 6.58
CA ARG A 102 -3.61 -5.82 7.81
C ARG A 102 -3.80 -4.91 9.02
N LEU A 103 -4.03 -5.50 10.19
CA LEU A 103 -4.10 -4.76 11.46
C LEU A 103 -2.72 -4.30 11.94
N THR A 104 -2.17 -3.24 11.33
CA THR A 104 -0.86 -2.67 11.65
C THR A 104 -0.93 -1.15 11.78
N ALA A 105 -0.08 -0.56 12.63
CA ALA A 105 -0.11 0.88 12.93
C ALA A 105 -0.05 1.79 11.68
N LYS A 106 0.71 1.40 10.65
CA LYS A 106 0.82 2.18 9.40
C LYS A 106 -0.48 2.28 8.59
N ASN A 107 -1.46 1.42 8.86
CA ASN A 107 -2.76 1.44 8.19
C ASN A 107 -3.80 2.28 8.95
N ALA A 108 -3.43 2.86 10.11
CA ALA A 108 -4.18 3.90 10.81
C ALA A 108 -5.66 3.58 11.09
N ILE A 109 -5.98 2.31 11.37
CA ILE A 109 -7.36 1.88 11.63
C ILE A 109 -7.93 2.54 12.90
N ASN A 110 -7.06 2.84 13.87
CA ASN A 110 -7.39 3.60 15.08
C ASN A 110 -7.90 5.02 14.76
N ASP A 111 -7.39 5.65 13.70
CA ASP A 111 -7.81 6.99 13.28
C ASP A 111 -9.23 6.91 12.70
N ILE A 112 -9.54 5.85 11.94
CA ILE A 112 -10.89 5.59 11.43
C ILE A 112 -11.87 5.38 12.58
N VAL A 113 -11.51 4.57 13.57
CA VAL A 113 -12.35 4.32 14.76
C VAL A 113 -12.58 5.62 15.54
N SER A 114 -11.55 6.43 15.73
CA SER A 114 -11.66 7.72 16.42
C SER A 114 -12.54 8.70 15.64
N ALA A 115 -12.46 8.67 14.30
CA ALA A 115 -13.28 9.51 13.44
C ALA A 115 -14.78 9.17 13.53
N LEU A 116 -15.15 7.92 13.86
CA LEU A 116 -16.56 7.53 13.98
C LEU A 116 -17.33 8.39 14.98
N TYR A 117 -16.67 8.89 16.02
CA TYR A 117 -17.29 9.79 16.99
C TYR A 117 -17.87 11.07 16.35
N PHE A 118 -17.27 11.53 15.25
CA PHE A 118 -17.69 12.74 14.54
C PHE A 118 -18.63 12.44 13.36
N LEU A 119 -18.91 11.16 13.09
CA LEU A 119 -19.76 10.75 11.99
C LEU A 119 -21.20 10.50 12.46
N PRO A 120 -22.19 10.62 11.57
CA PRO A 120 -23.57 10.27 11.87
C PRO A 120 -23.72 8.82 12.34
N ASP A 121 -24.70 8.57 13.22
CA ASP A 121 -24.95 7.25 13.82
C ASP A 121 -25.26 6.14 12.81
N ASN A 122 -25.72 6.49 11.60
CA ASN A 122 -26.01 5.54 10.54
C ASN A 122 -24.76 5.03 9.80
N ILE A 123 -23.56 5.57 10.09
CA ILE A 123 -22.30 5.03 9.57
C ILE A 123 -21.86 3.81 10.41
N LYS A 124 -21.70 2.65 9.78
CA LYS A 124 -21.18 1.42 10.43
C LYS A 124 -19.83 1.06 9.85
N LEU A 125 -18.81 1.01 10.69
CA LEU A 125 -17.46 0.61 10.29
C LEU A 125 -17.34 -0.93 10.21
N LEU A 126 -16.84 -1.42 9.07
CA LEU A 126 -16.45 -2.80 8.85
C LEU A 126 -14.91 -2.86 8.72
N ILE A 127 -14.27 -3.66 9.55
CA ILE A 127 -12.82 -3.87 9.53
C ILE A 127 -12.56 -5.31 9.07
N LEU A 128 -11.95 -5.47 7.89
CA LEU A 128 -11.44 -6.75 7.37
C LEU A 128 -9.91 -6.68 7.37
N GLY A 129 -9.23 -7.42 8.26
CA GLY A 129 -7.78 -7.27 8.41
C GLY A 129 -7.06 -8.35 9.18
#